data_AF-A0A971W9F6-F1
#
_entry.id   AF-A0A971W9F6-F1
#
_cell.length_a   1.000
_cell.length_b   1.000
_cell.length_c   1.000
_cell.angle_alpha   90.00
_cell.angle_beta   90.00
_cell.angle_gamma   90.00
#
_symmetry.space_group_name_H-M   'P 1'
#
loop_
_entity.id
_entity.type
_entity.pdbx_description
1 polymer ?
#
loop_
_entity_poly.entity_id
_entity_poly.type
_entity_poly.pdbx_seq_one_letter_code
_entity_poly.pdbx_strand_id
1 'polypeptide(L)'
;MQRFDKIFAGITLGVIIPVATMCLSWWGSYLLGLGEAGIKWGAIAGLLAGLCLDMIVLRGLVYNFYSLPLIALLALYLFYSVGLLGFFMGVPVFNVLVGAAAGVYTGRKAKINGLDGQELRGALKKAAVLATVVLLIVCSFSAFVALVDNSTAANLQGMLHLGFEITRMWLWILVVLGSLALLAVQLLLVYGAGKAAYHK
;
A
#
# COMPACT_ATOMS: atom_id res chain seq x y z
N MET A 1 22.90 9.58 -1.84
CA MET A 1 21.62 9.36 -2.56
C MET A 1 21.79 9.70 -4.04
N GLN A 2 21.44 8.77 -4.92
CA GLN A 2 21.39 8.97 -6.37
C GLN A 2 20.09 9.67 -6.80
N ARG A 3 19.97 10.01 -8.09
CA ARG A 3 18.73 10.62 -8.64
C ARG A 3 17.51 9.72 -8.45
N PHE A 4 17.67 8.42 -8.67
CA PHE A 4 16.59 7.43 -8.47
C PHE A 4 16.02 7.47 -7.04
N ASP A 5 16.89 7.54 -6.03
CA ASP A 5 16.51 7.59 -4.62
C ASP A 5 15.60 8.78 -4.30
N LYS A 6 15.94 9.95 -4.85
CA LYS A 6 15.17 11.18 -4.65
C LYS A 6 13.80 11.11 -5.32
N ILE A 7 13.75 10.54 -6.53
CA ILE A 7 12.49 10.37 -7.28
C ILE A 7 11.59 9.36 -6.56
N PHE A 8 12.14 8.20 -6.16
CA PHE A 8 11.41 7.17 -5.43
C PHE A 8 10.86 7.72 -4.12
N ALA A 9 11.71 8.33 -3.29
CA ALA A 9 11.29 8.96 -2.04
C ALA A 9 10.26 10.07 -2.25
N GLY A 10 10.44 10.90 -3.28
CA GLY A 10 9.52 11.98 -3.62
C GLY A 10 8.12 11.48 -3.99
N ILE A 11 8.04 10.44 -4.82
CA ILE A 11 6.76 9.82 -5.21
C ILE A 11 6.12 9.11 -4.00
N THR A 12 6.90 8.36 -3.23
CA THR A 12 6.39 7.61 -2.07
C THR A 12 5.96 8.52 -0.92
N LEU A 13 6.56 9.70 -0.74
CA LEU A 13 6.18 10.61 0.35
C LEU A 13 5.17 11.67 -0.09
N GLY A 14 5.31 12.19 -1.31
CA GLY A 14 4.52 13.31 -1.83
C GLY A 14 3.08 12.97 -2.22
N VAL A 15 2.66 11.72 -2.04
CA VAL A 15 1.25 11.33 -2.18
C VAL A 15 0.57 11.27 -0.83
N ILE A 16 1.32 11.02 0.25
CA ILE A 16 0.75 10.71 1.56
C ILE A 16 0.09 11.92 2.17
N ILE A 17 0.80 13.05 2.26
CA ILE A 17 0.30 14.23 2.95
C ILE A 17 -0.95 14.77 2.25
N PRO A 18 -1.01 14.91 0.91
CA PRO A 18 -2.22 15.34 0.21
C PRO A 18 -3.40 14.38 0.40
N VAL A 19 -3.17 13.07 0.29
CA VAL A 19 -4.25 12.08 0.42
C VAL A 19 -4.74 11.98 1.87
N ALA A 20 -3.84 11.99 2.85
CA ALA A 20 -4.20 11.92 4.26
C ALA A 20 -5.00 13.15 4.69
N THR A 21 -4.57 14.35 4.31
CA THR A 21 -5.28 15.60 4.63
C THR A 21 -6.62 15.71 3.93
N MET A 22 -6.72 15.25 2.67
CA MET A 22 -8.00 15.13 1.96
C MET A 22 -8.95 14.17 2.71
N CYS A 23 -8.50 12.97 3.06
CA CYS A 23 -9.31 12.00 3.80
C CYS A 23 -9.75 12.53 5.17
N LEU A 24 -8.84 13.15 5.93
CA LEU A 24 -9.15 13.74 7.23
C LEU A 24 -10.19 14.86 7.12
N SER A 25 -10.07 15.71 6.10
CA SER A 25 -11.00 16.82 5.88
C SER A 25 -12.36 16.33 5.39
N TRP A 26 -12.38 15.28 4.56
CA TRP A 26 -13.59 14.62 4.09
C TRP A 26 -14.38 13.98 5.23
N TRP A 27 -13.72 13.11 6.01
CA TRP A 27 -14.33 12.46 7.18
C TRP A 27 -14.68 13.47 8.28
N GLY A 28 -13.85 14.49 8.49
CA GLY A 28 -14.14 15.58 9.42
C GLY A 28 -15.40 16.35 9.04
N SER A 29 -15.57 16.67 7.75
CA SER A 29 -16.77 17.36 7.26
C SER A 29 -18.03 16.50 7.42
N TYR A 30 -17.91 15.19 7.20
CA TYR A 30 -18.98 14.23 7.43
C TYR A 30 -19.38 14.15 8.92
N LEU A 31 -18.40 14.04 9.83
CA LEU A 31 -18.64 13.98 11.27
C LEU A 31 -19.25 15.26 11.84
N LEU A 32 -18.93 16.41 11.23
CA LEU A 32 -19.52 17.70 11.58
C LEU A 32 -20.93 17.92 11.01
N GLY A 33 -21.47 16.94 10.27
CA GLY A 33 -22.81 17.04 9.67
C GLY A 33 -22.90 18.12 8.59
N LEU A 34 -21.77 18.55 8.03
CA LEU A 34 -21.78 19.44 6.88
C LEU A 34 -22.39 18.65 5.71
N GLY A 35 -23.47 19.15 5.11
CA GLY A 35 -24.16 18.44 4.03
C GLY A 35 -23.25 18.13 2.83
N GLU A 36 -23.79 17.50 1.78
CA GLU A 36 -23.00 17.01 0.64
C GLU A 36 -22.05 18.04 0.02
N ALA A 37 -22.47 19.31 -0.06
CA ALA A 37 -21.64 20.40 -0.55
C ALA A 37 -20.43 20.65 0.37
N GLY A 38 -20.62 20.65 1.70
CA GLY A 38 -19.56 20.82 2.67
C GLY A 38 -18.55 19.67 2.66
N ILE A 39 -19.02 18.44 2.46
CA ILE A 39 -18.17 17.25 2.29
C ILE A 39 -17.28 17.39 1.04
N LYS A 40 -17.87 17.82 -0.09
CA LYS A 40 -17.13 18.04 -1.36
C LYS A 40 -16.07 19.14 -1.20
N TRP A 41 -16.47 20.30 -0.67
CA TRP A 41 -15.56 21.43 -0.47
C TRP A 41 -14.49 21.13 0.58
N GLY A 42 -14.83 20.38 1.64
CA GLY A 42 -13.88 19.93 2.65
C GLY A 42 -12.80 19.02 2.07
N ALA A 43 -13.15 18.08 1.19
CA ALA A 43 -12.17 17.24 0.51
C ALA A 43 -11.22 18.07 -0.38
N ILE A 44 -11.76 19.01 -1.18
CA ILE A 44 -10.96 19.89 -2.05
C ILE A 44 -10.03 20.77 -1.22
N ALA A 45 -10.54 21.40 -0.15
CA ALA A 45 -9.76 22.25 0.74
C ALA A 45 -8.65 21.45 1.43
N GLY A 46 -8.97 20.24 1.91
CA GLY A 46 -8.00 19.32 2.50
C GLY A 46 -6.88 18.94 1.53
N LEU A 47 -7.23 18.60 0.29
CA LEU A 47 -6.25 18.27 -0.74
C LEU A 47 -5.32 19.44 -1.07
N LEU A 48 -5.87 20.65 -1.25
CA LEU A 48 -5.08 21.86 -1.53
C LEU A 48 -4.16 22.21 -0.35
N ALA A 49 -4.68 22.14 0.87
CA ALA A 49 -3.87 22.34 2.07
C ALA A 49 -2.74 21.31 2.17
N GLY A 50 -3.04 20.05 1.86
CA GLY A 50 -2.06 18.97 1.80
C GLY A 50 -0.94 19.20 0.79
N LEU A 51 -1.28 19.66 -0.42
CA LEU A 51 -0.30 20.02 -1.45
C LEU A 51 0.60 21.18 -1.00
N CYS A 52 0.02 22.20 -0.35
CA CYS A 52 0.78 23.31 0.23
C CYS A 52 1.74 22.84 1.32
N LEU A 53 1.29 21.95 2.21
CA LEU A 53 2.14 21.35 3.25
C LEU A 53 3.26 20.51 2.63
N ASP A 54 2.97 19.75 1.59
CA ASP A 54 3.97 18.96 0.89
C ASP A 54 5.09 19.81 0.30
N MET A 55 4.78 20.96 -0.32
CA MET A 55 5.80 21.87 -0.84
C MET A 55 6.79 22.34 0.24
N ILE A 56 6.34 22.44 1.50
CA ILE A 56 7.16 22.87 2.64
C ILE A 56 7.95 21.68 3.23
N VAL A 57 7.30 20.54 3.40
CA VAL A 57 7.78 19.44 4.26
C VAL A 57 8.46 18.32 3.45
N LEU A 58 8.06 18.10 2.19
CA LEU A 58 8.54 16.99 1.35
C LEU A 58 10.05 17.01 1.13
N ARG A 59 10.64 18.20 0.94
CA ARG A 59 12.10 18.33 0.70
C ARG A 59 12.91 17.79 1.87
N GLY A 60 12.46 18.04 3.11
CA GLY A 60 13.08 17.52 4.32
C GLY A 60 12.89 16.02 4.49
N LEU A 61 11.68 15.51 4.24
CA LEU A 61 11.42 14.07 4.32
C LEU A 61 12.18 13.26 3.28
N VAL A 62 12.27 13.74 2.03
CA VAL A 62 13.01 13.07 0.95
C VAL A 62 14.48 12.93 1.31
N TYR A 63 15.08 13.95 1.93
CA TYR A 63 16.48 13.89 2.37
C TYR A 63 16.70 12.89 3.51
N ASN A 64 15.72 12.79 4.41
CA ASN A 64 15.77 11.90 5.59
C ASN A 64 15.10 10.53 5.35
N PHE A 65 14.70 10.21 4.12
CA PHE A 65 13.85 9.06 3.84
C PHE A 65 14.46 7.72 4.29
N TYR A 66 15.76 7.51 4.03
CA TYR A 66 16.45 6.27 4.45
C TYR A 66 16.84 6.25 5.94
N SER A 67 16.78 7.40 6.62
CA SER A 67 17.00 7.51 8.06
C SER A 67 15.72 7.49 8.87
N LEU A 68 14.55 7.26 8.24
CA LEU A 68 13.28 7.17 8.96
C LEU A 68 13.29 6.01 9.98
N PRO A 69 12.69 6.22 11.17
CA PRO A 69 12.55 5.17 12.17
C PRO A 69 11.61 4.08 11.67
N LEU A 70 11.74 2.86 12.21
CA LEU A 70 10.95 1.70 11.79
C LEU A 70 9.44 1.94 11.93
N ILE A 71 9.01 2.67 12.97
CA ILE A 71 7.61 3.02 13.19
C ILE A 71 7.06 3.87 12.03
N ALA A 72 7.82 4.85 11.55
CA ALA A 72 7.41 5.69 10.42
C ALA A 72 7.29 4.86 9.13
N LEU A 73 8.19 3.91 8.91
CA LEU A 73 8.14 3.01 7.76
C LEU A 73 6.96 2.03 7.84
N LEU A 74 6.63 1.55 9.04
CA LEU A 74 5.45 0.71 9.26
C LEU A 74 4.17 1.52 9.02
N ALA A 75 4.09 2.74 9.55
CA ALA A 75 2.95 3.63 9.32
C ALA A 75 2.77 3.94 7.83
N LEU A 76 3.87 4.22 7.13
CA LEU A 76 3.92 4.40 5.68
C LEU A 76 3.38 3.18 4.93
N TYR A 77 3.87 1.99 5.29
CA TYR A 77 3.45 0.74 4.68
C TYR A 77 1.95 0.50 4.89
N LEU A 78 1.47 0.65 6.13
CA LEU A 78 0.05 0.47 6.46
C LEU A 78 -0.84 1.49 5.76
N PHE A 79 -0.42 2.77 5.68
CA PHE A 79 -1.15 3.80 4.96
C PHE A 79 -1.35 3.42 3.50
N TYR A 80 -0.28 3.00 2.82
CA TYR A 80 -0.40 2.54 1.43
C TYR A 80 -1.22 1.28 1.29
N SER A 81 -1.08 0.33 2.22
CA SER A 81 -1.84 -0.91 2.17
C SER A 81 -3.35 -0.69 2.33
N VAL A 82 -3.76 0.11 3.33
CA VAL A 82 -5.17 0.47 3.54
C VAL A 82 -5.68 1.37 2.42
N GLY A 83 -4.87 2.32 1.96
CA GLY A 83 -5.23 3.22 0.86
C GLY A 83 -5.50 2.47 -0.43
N LEU A 84 -4.62 1.54 -0.83
CA LEU A 84 -4.85 0.68 -2.00
C LEU A 84 -6.04 -0.25 -1.81
N LEU A 85 -6.20 -0.82 -0.61
CA LEU A 85 -7.35 -1.66 -0.32
C LEU A 85 -8.66 -0.88 -0.50
N GLY A 86 -8.76 0.33 0.04
CA GLY A 86 -9.94 1.19 -0.11
C GLY A 86 -10.16 1.63 -1.55
N PHE A 87 -9.10 2.05 -2.25
CA PHE A 87 -9.19 2.50 -3.64
C PHE A 87 -9.64 1.40 -4.60
N PHE A 88 -9.19 0.16 -4.38
CA PHE A 88 -9.56 -1.01 -5.19
C PHE A 88 -10.77 -1.77 -4.62
N MET A 89 -11.70 -1.07 -3.98
CA MET A 89 -12.98 -1.63 -3.51
C MET A 89 -12.81 -2.88 -2.63
N GLY A 90 -11.76 -2.92 -1.81
CA GLY A 90 -11.47 -4.06 -0.93
C GLY A 90 -10.72 -5.21 -1.58
N VAL A 91 -10.31 -5.13 -2.85
CA VAL A 91 -9.55 -6.18 -3.54
C VAL A 91 -8.04 -6.02 -3.29
N PRO A 92 -7.36 -7.02 -2.70
CA PRO A 92 -6.00 -6.87 -2.19
C PRO A 92 -4.91 -7.14 -3.25
N VAL A 93 -5.26 -7.24 -4.54
CA VAL A 93 -4.32 -7.62 -5.61
C VAL A 93 -3.16 -6.64 -5.73
N PHE A 94 -3.43 -5.33 -5.70
CA PHE A 94 -2.40 -4.30 -5.85
C PHE A 94 -1.59 -4.04 -4.57
N ASN A 95 -1.98 -4.62 -3.43
CA ASN A 95 -1.21 -4.50 -2.19
C ASN A 95 0.21 -5.09 -2.31
N VAL A 96 0.44 -5.97 -3.29
CA VAL A 96 1.78 -6.51 -3.55
C VAL A 96 2.78 -5.44 -4.02
N LEU A 97 2.30 -4.33 -4.59
CA LEU A 97 3.14 -3.20 -4.99
C LEU A 97 3.78 -2.50 -3.78
N VAL A 98 3.10 -2.48 -2.63
CA VAL A 98 3.63 -1.93 -1.37
C VAL A 98 4.79 -2.79 -0.86
N GLY A 99 4.69 -4.12 -1.01
CA GLY A 99 5.79 -5.03 -0.72
C GLY A 99 6.98 -4.82 -1.64
N ALA A 100 6.73 -4.67 -2.95
CA ALA A 100 7.78 -4.35 -3.90
C ALA A 100 8.50 -3.05 -3.51
N ALA A 101 7.76 -1.99 -3.15
CA ALA A 101 8.31 -0.73 -2.68
C ALA A 101 9.12 -0.89 -1.37
N ALA A 102 8.65 -1.69 -0.42
CA ALA A 102 9.39 -2.02 0.80
C ALA A 102 10.69 -2.80 0.50
N GLY A 103 10.68 -3.68 -0.49
CA GLY A 103 11.85 -4.35 -1.03
C GLY A 103 12.86 -3.36 -1.59
N VAL A 104 12.43 -2.48 -2.51
CA VAL A 104 13.27 -1.41 -3.08
C VAL A 104 13.87 -0.55 -1.98
N TYR A 105 13.06 -0.09 -1.02
CA TYR A 105 13.53 0.70 0.10
C TYR A 105 14.62 -0.02 0.90
N THR A 106 14.38 -1.27 1.27
CA THR A 106 15.31 -2.08 2.07
C THR A 106 16.62 -2.32 1.32
N GLY A 107 16.56 -2.64 0.03
CA GLY A 107 17.73 -2.84 -0.83
C GLY A 107 18.56 -1.57 -0.99
N ARG A 108 17.92 -0.42 -1.22
CA ARG A 108 18.60 0.88 -1.30
C ARG A 108 19.22 1.30 0.02
N LYS A 109 18.49 1.14 1.13
CA LYS A 109 19.00 1.44 2.46
C LYS A 109 20.23 0.59 2.79
N ALA A 110 20.20 -0.70 2.45
CA ALA A 110 21.34 -1.59 2.62
C ALA A 110 22.56 -1.16 1.81
N LYS A 111 22.37 -0.75 0.54
CA LYS A 111 23.45 -0.24 -0.31
C LYS A 111 24.06 1.04 0.26
N ILE A 112 23.22 1.99 0.68
CA ILE A 112 23.66 3.28 1.24
C ILE A 112 24.45 3.08 2.53
N ASN A 113 24.06 2.09 3.34
CA ASN A 113 24.73 1.77 4.60
C ASN A 113 25.94 0.84 4.43
N GLY A 114 26.25 0.38 3.21
CA GLY A 114 27.37 -0.52 2.94
C GLY A 114 27.23 -1.92 3.55
N LEU A 115 25.99 -2.40 3.76
CA LEU A 115 25.73 -3.73 4.32
C LEU A 115 26.22 -4.84 3.39
N ASP A 116 26.67 -5.94 3.96
CA ASP A 116 27.08 -7.11 3.17
C ASP A 116 25.88 -7.91 2.62
N GLY A 117 26.17 -8.95 1.82
CA GLY A 117 25.13 -9.80 1.22
C GLY A 117 24.33 -10.63 2.23
N GLN A 118 24.91 -10.99 3.39
CA GLN A 118 24.21 -11.74 4.43
C GLN A 118 23.28 -10.83 5.24
N GLU A 119 23.75 -9.64 5.59
CA GLU A 119 23.00 -8.59 6.26
C GLU A 119 21.83 -8.10 5.40
N LEU A 120 22.04 -7.92 4.09
CA LEU A 120 20.98 -7.62 3.12
C LEU A 120 19.89 -8.71 3.16
N ARG A 121 20.28 -10.00 3.15
CA ARG A 121 19.32 -11.10 3.19
C ARG A 121 18.55 -11.12 4.50
N GLY A 122 19.20 -10.82 5.61
CA GLY A 122 18.55 -10.66 6.92
C GLY A 122 17.54 -9.51 6.95
N ALA A 123 17.89 -8.35 6.40
CA ALA A 123 17.01 -7.19 6.30
C ALA A 123 15.81 -7.46 5.37
N LEU A 124 16.04 -8.06 4.21
CA LEU A 124 14.99 -8.44 3.27
C LEU A 124 14.05 -9.50 3.86
N LYS A 125 14.57 -10.45 4.64
CA LYS A 125 13.73 -11.43 5.35
C LYS A 125 12.78 -10.75 6.33
N LYS A 126 13.27 -9.79 7.13
CA LYS A 126 12.44 -9.01 8.05
C LYS A 126 11.37 -8.21 7.31
N ALA A 127 11.76 -7.53 6.22
CA ALA A 127 10.83 -6.77 5.38
C ALA A 127 9.78 -7.69 4.74
N ALA A 128 10.18 -8.85 4.22
CA ALA A 128 9.29 -9.84 3.64
C ALA A 128 8.29 -10.40 4.65
N VAL A 129 8.73 -10.75 5.87
CA VAL A 129 7.84 -11.22 6.93
C VAL A 129 6.80 -10.15 7.27
N LEU A 130 7.23 -8.90 7.48
CA LEU A 130 6.33 -7.79 7.76
C LEU A 130 5.31 -7.58 6.63
N ALA A 131 5.79 -7.55 5.39
CA ALA A 131 4.96 -7.36 4.20
C ALA A 131 3.94 -8.50 4.00
N THR A 132 4.34 -9.74 4.28
CA THR A 132 3.49 -10.93 4.22
C THR A 132 2.44 -10.94 5.35
N VAL A 133 2.82 -10.57 6.57
CA VAL A 133 1.87 -10.47 7.70
C VAL A 133 0.80 -9.42 7.42
N VAL A 134 1.21 -8.23 6.95
CA VAL A 134 0.25 -7.18 6.60
C VAL A 134 -0.64 -7.62 5.44
N LEU A 135 -0.08 -8.21 4.39
CA LEU A 135 -0.87 -8.71 3.27
C LEU A 135 -1.84 -9.82 3.69
N LEU A 136 -1.43 -10.71 4.60
CA LEU A 136 -2.31 -11.74 5.14
C LEU A 136 -3.51 -11.12 5.87
N ILE A 137 -3.28 -10.13 6.75
CA ILE A 137 -4.35 -9.40 7.43
C ILE A 137 -5.30 -8.74 6.42
N VAL A 138 -4.74 -8.08 5.41
CA VAL A 138 -5.50 -7.42 4.34
C VAL A 138 -6.32 -8.43 3.52
N CYS A 139 -5.74 -9.58 3.16
CA CYS A 139 -6.46 -10.65 2.47
C CYS A 139 -7.55 -11.26 3.34
N SER A 140 -7.32 -11.46 4.64
CA SER A 140 -8.33 -11.96 5.58
C SER A 140 -9.49 -10.97 5.72
N PHE A 141 -9.20 -9.67 5.82
CA PHE A 141 -10.23 -8.65 5.88
C PHE A 141 -11.05 -8.59 4.58
N SER A 142 -10.38 -8.61 3.43
CA SER A 142 -11.03 -8.66 2.11
C SER A 142 -11.91 -9.90 1.95
N ALA A 143 -11.40 -11.08 2.33
CA ALA A 143 -12.13 -12.34 2.33
C ALA A 143 -13.38 -12.27 3.22
N PHE A 144 -13.25 -11.71 4.42
CA PHE A 144 -14.39 -11.53 5.32
C PHE A 144 -15.47 -10.66 4.69
N VAL A 145 -15.11 -9.50 4.13
CA VAL A 145 -16.04 -8.62 3.42
C VAL A 145 -16.72 -9.34 2.26
N ALA A 146 -15.94 -10.04 1.43
CA ALA A 146 -16.42 -10.80 0.27
C ALA A 146 -17.40 -11.93 0.65
N LEU A 147 -17.21 -12.55 1.81
CA LEU A 147 -18.04 -13.67 2.29
C LEU A 147 -19.31 -13.21 3.00
N VAL A 148 -19.30 -12.04 3.63
CA VAL A 148 -20.47 -11.44 4.28
C VAL A 148 -21.39 -10.79 3.24
N ASP A 149 -20.83 -10.18 2.20
CA ASP A 149 -21.62 -9.55 1.15
C ASP A 149 -22.17 -10.59 0.15
N ASN A 150 -23.49 -10.69 0.08
CA ASN A 150 -24.21 -11.61 -0.81
C ASN A 150 -24.08 -11.23 -2.30
N SER A 151 -23.65 -10.01 -2.62
CA SER A 151 -23.53 -9.52 -4.01
C SER A 151 -22.17 -9.79 -4.65
N THR A 152 -21.15 -10.15 -3.86
CA THR A 152 -19.75 -10.31 -4.34
C THR A 152 -19.64 -11.32 -5.48
N ALA A 153 -20.36 -12.44 -5.41
CA ALA A 153 -20.34 -13.47 -6.44
C ALA A 153 -20.88 -12.96 -7.78
N ALA A 154 -21.98 -12.18 -7.76
CA ALA A 154 -22.57 -11.58 -8.95
C ALA A 154 -21.67 -10.47 -9.53
N ASN A 155 -21.06 -9.66 -8.67
CA ASN A 155 -20.11 -8.62 -9.08
C ASN A 155 -18.88 -9.23 -9.79
N LEU A 156 -18.32 -10.31 -9.24
CA LEU A 156 -17.19 -11.02 -9.85
C LEU A 156 -17.58 -11.69 -11.19
N GLN A 157 -18.77 -12.27 -11.28
CA GLN A 157 -19.28 -12.86 -12.51
C GLN A 157 -19.42 -11.80 -13.62
N GLY A 158 -19.96 -10.62 -13.28
CA GLY A 158 -20.06 -9.49 -14.20
C GLY A 158 -18.69 -8.95 -14.62
N MET A 159 -17.78 -8.71 -13.68
CA MET A 159 -16.45 -8.17 -13.95
C MET A 159 -15.58 -9.07 -14.84
N LEU A 160 -15.72 -10.38 -14.71
CA LEU A 160 -14.93 -11.36 -15.48
C LEU A 160 -15.68 -11.91 -16.71
N HIS A 161 -16.90 -11.42 -16.98
CA HIS A 161 -17.78 -11.91 -18.05
C HIS A 161 -17.89 -13.45 -18.09
N LEU A 162 -18.04 -14.08 -16.94
CA LEU A 162 -18.10 -15.54 -16.85
C LEU A 162 -19.49 -16.03 -17.23
N GLY A 163 -19.56 -16.97 -18.17
CA GLY A 163 -20.82 -17.60 -18.62
C GLY A 163 -21.44 -18.59 -17.62
N PHE A 164 -20.91 -18.67 -16.40
CA PHE A 164 -21.38 -19.57 -15.34
C PHE A 164 -21.59 -18.80 -14.03
N GLU A 165 -22.55 -19.24 -13.22
CA GLU A 165 -22.80 -18.66 -11.90
C GLU A 165 -21.67 -19.04 -10.92
N ILE A 166 -21.09 -18.04 -10.27
CA ILE A 166 -20.09 -18.28 -9.22
C ILE A 166 -20.83 -18.76 -7.97
N THR A 167 -20.82 -20.08 -7.75
CA THR A 167 -21.35 -20.65 -6.51
C THR A 167 -20.47 -20.29 -5.30
N ARG A 168 -21.05 -20.36 -4.10
CA ARG A 168 -20.33 -20.04 -2.84
C ARG A 168 -19.05 -20.89 -2.66
N MET A 169 -19.02 -22.12 -3.18
CA MET A 169 -17.83 -22.98 -3.17
C MET A 169 -16.69 -22.41 -4.03
N TRP A 170 -17.00 -21.92 -5.24
CA TRP A 170 -16.02 -21.29 -6.12
C TRP A 170 -15.45 -20.00 -5.53
N LEU A 171 -16.28 -19.23 -4.82
CA LEU A 171 -15.84 -18.02 -4.12
C LEU A 171 -14.80 -18.35 -3.04
N TRP A 172 -15.02 -19.39 -2.24
CA TRP A 172 -14.03 -19.87 -1.26
C TRP A 172 -12.71 -20.31 -1.92
N ILE A 173 -12.77 -21.06 -3.02
CA ILE A 173 -11.58 -21.50 -3.76
C ILE A 173 -10.80 -20.30 -4.28
N LEU A 174 -11.47 -19.32 -4.88
CA LEU A 174 -10.86 -18.11 -5.42
C LEU A 174 -10.19 -17.29 -4.33
N VAL A 175 -10.84 -17.12 -3.18
CA VAL A 175 -10.28 -16.42 -2.03
C VAL A 175 -9.03 -17.11 -1.50
N VAL A 176 -9.08 -18.43 -1.28
CA VAL A 176 -7.96 -19.19 -0.70
C VAL A 176 -6.78 -19.25 -1.68
N LEU A 177 -7.02 -19.69 -2.92
CA LEU A 177 -5.96 -19.79 -3.94
C LEU A 177 -5.42 -18.41 -4.32
N GLY A 178 -6.29 -17.42 -4.47
CA GLY A 178 -5.91 -16.04 -4.76
C GLY A 178 -5.04 -15.45 -3.66
N SER A 179 -5.40 -15.65 -2.38
CA SER A 179 -4.60 -15.18 -1.25
C SER A 179 -3.23 -15.85 -1.20
N LEU A 180 -3.16 -17.18 -1.40
CA LEU A 180 -1.89 -17.91 -1.44
C LEU A 180 -0.99 -17.44 -2.60
N ALA A 181 -1.57 -17.26 -3.78
CA ALA A 181 -0.86 -16.75 -4.95
C ALA A 181 -0.32 -15.33 -4.70
N LEU A 182 -1.13 -14.44 -4.11
CA LEU A 182 -0.70 -13.09 -3.76
C LEU A 182 0.43 -13.08 -2.74
N LEU A 183 0.39 -13.93 -1.71
CA LEU A 183 1.48 -14.04 -0.74
C LEU A 183 2.77 -14.56 -1.39
N ALA A 184 2.69 -15.52 -2.31
CA ALA A 184 3.84 -16.01 -3.06
C ALA A 184 4.44 -14.92 -3.96
N VAL A 185 3.60 -14.20 -4.72
CA VAL A 185 4.02 -13.08 -5.56
C VAL A 185 4.66 -11.97 -4.73
N GLN A 186 4.07 -11.64 -3.58
CA GLN A 186 4.61 -10.65 -2.65
C GLN A 186 6.02 -11.00 -2.20
N LEU A 187 6.27 -12.25 -1.81
CA LEU A 187 7.60 -12.71 -1.41
C LEU A 187 8.60 -12.55 -2.57
N LEU A 188 8.24 -12.99 -3.78
CA LEU A 188 9.08 -12.85 -4.96
C LEU A 188 9.40 -11.39 -5.26
N LEU A 189 8.41 -10.50 -5.15
CA LEU A 189 8.57 -9.07 -5.41
C LEU A 189 9.46 -8.39 -4.37
N VAL A 190 9.29 -8.68 -3.07
CA VAL A 190 10.14 -8.09 -2.02
C VAL A 190 11.61 -8.47 -2.23
N TYR A 191 11.90 -9.75 -2.45
CA TYR A 191 13.27 -10.21 -2.67
C TYR A 191 13.84 -9.74 -4.02
N GLY A 192 13.05 -9.86 -5.10
CA GLY A 192 13.47 -9.49 -6.44
C GLY A 192 13.74 -7.99 -6.55
N ALA A 193 12.81 -7.16 -6.09
CA ALA A 193 12.94 -5.70 -6.11
C ALA A 193 14.05 -5.22 -5.17
N GLY A 194 14.18 -5.83 -3.98
CA GLY A 194 15.26 -5.49 -3.04
C GLY A 194 16.64 -5.82 -3.58
N LYS A 195 16.83 -7.01 -4.17
CA LYS A 195 18.12 -7.38 -4.79
C LYS A 195 18.44 -6.50 -5.99
N ALA A 196 17.46 -6.23 -6.86
CA ALA A 196 17.64 -5.36 -8.01
C ALA A 196 18.03 -3.93 -7.60
N ALA A 197 17.39 -3.40 -6.55
CA ALA A 197 17.67 -2.06 -6.03
C ALA A 197 19.04 -1.95 -5.35
N TYR A 198 19.53 -3.02 -4.73
CA TYR A 198 20.87 -3.07 -4.14
C TYR A 198 22.00 -3.03 -5.20
N HIS A 199 21.79 -3.63 -6.37
CA HIS A 199 22.81 -3.66 -7.42
C HIS A 199 22.82 -2.41 -8.33
N LYS A 200 21.67 -1.75 -8.54
CA LYS A 200 21.63 -0.40 -9.14
C LYS A 200 22.30 0.62 -8.23
#